data_AF-A0A831W6N9-F1
#
_entry.id   AF-A0A831W6N9-F1
#
_cell.length_a   1.000
_cell.length_b   1.000
_cell.length_c   1.000
_cell.angle_alpha   90.00
_cell.angle_beta   90.00
_cell.angle_gamma   90.00
#
_symmetry.space_group_name_H-M   'P 1'
#
loop_
_entity.id
_entity.type
_entity.pdbx_description
1 polymer ?
#
loop_
_entity_poly.entity_id
_entity_poly.type
_entity_poly.pdbx_seq_one_letter_code
_entity_poly.pdbx_strand_id
1 'polypeptide(L)'
;MRRKAMEFTRLSKFAWLLLPWTLTGQGETAGKTVSPEADQAVTGRILQPIGSALPGQGQGTALAKPDAARGGAGGAVTKTAPAAQESIPDKMDQPAATPVIKSLNQALLEAMRRAKELGYAGRYRLLEPVVRQAYDFHAISRYVLGPYWKRLTPEQKALFIEKMTRYGIATYAAQFDDYGGERFEILEEKPFRGRFRVVKTVLRVPNDEDVQFVFVLRRTKDGWKIIDVRYDGISDLALKRGQFTEILEKDGFEALLAKLEEKIADYATESEAKTS
;
A
#
# COMPACT_ATOMS: atom_id res chain seq x y z
N MET A 1 14.30 -37.25 -15.08
CA MET A 1 13.71 -35.90 -14.86
C MET A 1 13.84 -35.45 -13.40
N ARG A 2 15.06 -35.40 -12.84
CA ARG A 2 15.30 -35.04 -11.41
C ARG A 2 16.29 -33.88 -11.23
N ARG A 3 16.37 -32.95 -12.18
CA ARG A 3 17.29 -31.79 -12.11
C ARG A 3 16.61 -30.41 -12.08
N LYS A 4 15.27 -30.34 -12.05
CA LYS A 4 14.54 -29.04 -12.03
C LYS A 4 13.93 -28.65 -10.68
N ALA A 5 13.97 -29.52 -9.67
CA ALA A 5 13.39 -29.23 -8.34
C ALA A 5 14.38 -28.56 -7.36
N MET A 6 15.64 -28.37 -7.76
CA MET A 6 16.72 -27.89 -6.89
C MET A 6 17.20 -26.46 -7.20
N GLU A 7 16.52 -25.73 -8.08
CA GLU A 7 16.79 -24.30 -8.32
C GLU A 7 15.78 -23.35 -7.66
N PHE A 8 14.77 -23.88 -6.95
CA PHE A 8 13.78 -23.04 -6.24
C PHE A 8 14.23 -22.64 -4.82
N THR A 9 15.41 -23.11 -4.39
CA THR A 9 15.88 -23.01 -3.00
C THR A 9 16.96 -21.96 -2.82
N ARG A 10 16.75 -20.78 -3.43
CA ARG A 10 17.51 -19.57 -3.09
C ARG A 10 16.66 -18.32 -3.24
N LEU A 11 15.40 -18.42 -2.82
CA LEU A 11 14.55 -17.25 -2.67
C LEU A 11 15.04 -16.50 -1.44
N SER A 12 15.61 -15.31 -1.67
CA SER A 12 15.87 -14.29 -0.64
C SER A 12 14.69 -14.23 0.34
N LYS A 13 14.96 -14.02 1.64
CA LYS A 13 13.94 -13.81 2.69
C LYS A 13 12.86 -12.79 2.30
N PHE A 14 13.12 -11.96 1.27
CA PHE A 14 12.25 -10.90 0.78
C PHE A 14 11.63 -11.16 -0.61
N ALA A 15 11.97 -12.24 -1.31
CA ALA A 15 11.39 -12.59 -2.61
C ALA A 15 9.88 -12.82 -2.55
N TRP A 16 9.35 -13.16 -1.37
CA TRP A 16 7.91 -13.31 -1.12
C TRP A 16 7.13 -11.97 -1.15
N LEU A 17 7.80 -10.82 -1.01
CA LEU A 17 7.17 -9.50 -1.27
C LEU A 17 6.66 -9.36 -2.71
N LEU A 18 7.18 -10.18 -3.62
CA LEU A 18 6.86 -10.17 -5.04
C LEU A 18 5.92 -11.31 -5.45
N LEU A 19 5.61 -12.23 -4.54
CA LEU A 19 4.77 -13.38 -4.86
C LEU A 19 3.28 -12.97 -4.87
N PRO A 20 2.55 -13.33 -5.94
CA PRO A 20 1.09 -13.25 -5.95
C PRO A 20 0.50 -13.94 -4.72
N TRP A 21 -0.47 -13.32 -4.04
CA TRP A 21 -1.22 -13.96 -2.96
C TRP A 21 -1.86 -15.29 -3.40
N THR A 22 -2.11 -15.44 -4.69
CA THR A 22 -2.65 -16.65 -5.33
C THR A 22 -1.67 -17.83 -5.32
N LEU A 23 -0.36 -17.58 -5.18
CA LEU A 23 0.67 -18.63 -5.13
C LEU A 23 1.04 -19.05 -3.69
N THR A 24 0.54 -18.35 -2.67
CA THR A 24 0.85 -18.69 -1.26
C THR A 24 -0.17 -19.64 -0.62
N GLY A 25 -1.02 -20.31 -1.41
CA GLY A 25 -2.17 -21.07 -0.89
C GLY A 25 -2.30 -22.53 -1.37
N GLN A 26 -1.33 -23.10 -2.08
CA GLN A 26 -1.42 -24.50 -2.53
C GLN A 26 -0.09 -25.26 -2.36
N GLY A 27 -0.09 -26.22 -1.42
CA GLY A 27 0.96 -27.19 -1.13
C GLY A 27 1.49 -27.00 0.28
N GLU A 28 1.27 -27.87 1.28
CA GLU A 28 1.33 -29.32 1.25
C GLU A 28 0.59 -29.89 2.48
N THR A 29 -0.71 -30.20 2.37
CA THR A 29 -1.39 -31.05 3.36
C THR A 29 -1.43 -32.47 2.81
N ALA A 30 -0.36 -33.21 3.08
CA ALA A 30 -0.34 -34.65 2.87
C ALA A 30 -1.39 -35.33 3.78
N GLY A 31 -2.44 -35.85 3.16
CA GLY A 31 -3.20 -37.02 3.61
C GLY A 31 -3.87 -36.96 5.00
N LYS A 32 -5.14 -36.57 5.02
CA LYS A 32 -6.14 -37.24 5.87
C LYS A 32 -7.49 -37.28 5.17
N THR A 33 -7.88 -38.49 4.80
CA THR A 33 -9.19 -38.86 4.27
C THR A 33 -10.16 -39.22 5.40
N VAL A 34 -11.46 -39.11 5.07
CA VAL A 34 -12.68 -39.66 5.74
C VAL A 34 -13.25 -38.80 6.88
N SER A 35 -14.53 -38.37 6.95
CA SER A 35 -15.76 -38.47 6.12
C SER A 35 -16.86 -37.49 6.64
N PRO A 36 -18.04 -37.36 5.99
CA PRO A 36 -19.00 -36.26 6.16
C PRO A 36 -20.34 -36.63 6.86
N GLU A 37 -20.94 -35.68 7.59
CA GLU A 37 -22.35 -35.56 8.03
C GLU A 37 -22.42 -34.31 8.93
N ALA A 38 -23.39 -33.40 9.00
CA ALA A 38 -24.70 -33.09 8.43
C ALA A 38 -24.78 -31.54 8.47
N ASP A 39 -25.68 -30.76 7.87
CA ASP A 39 -27.12 -30.90 7.77
C ASP A 39 -27.64 -29.82 6.80
N GLN A 40 -28.83 -30.07 6.26
CA GLN A 40 -29.43 -29.38 5.13
C GLN A 40 -30.27 -28.15 5.52
N ALA A 41 -30.55 -27.37 4.48
CA ALA A 41 -31.76 -26.57 4.23
C ALA A 41 -31.96 -25.27 5.03
N VAL A 42 -32.03 -24.15 4.30
CA VAL A 42 -33.30 -23.44 4.06
C VAL A 42 -33.26 -22.77 2.68
N THR A 43 -34.30 -23.05 1.92
CA THR A 43 -34.59 -22.60 0.56
C THR A 43 -35.39 -21.28 0.57
N GLY A 44 -35.02 -20.37 -0.34
CA GLY A 44 -35.98 -19.69 -1.23
C GLY A 44 -36.52 -18.32 -0.81
N ARG A 45 -36.25 -17.29 -1.63
CA ARG A 45 -37.28 -16.69 -2.50
C ARG A 45 -36.71 -15.74 -3.55
N ILE A 46 -37.19 -15.96 -4.76
CA ILE A 46 -37.11 -15.13 -5.97
C ILE A 46 -37.98 -13.88 -5.79
N LEU A 47 -37.56 -12.71 -6.31
CA LEU A 47 -38.44 -11.74 -6.97
C LEU A 47 -37.64 -10.82 -7.92
N GLN A 48 -38.34 -10.36 -8.95
CA GLN A 48 -37.90 -9.95 -10.28
C GLN A 48 -37.59 -8.44 -10.45
N PRO A 49 -37.12 -7.98 -11.63
CA PRO A 49 -36.59 -6.64 -11.86
C PRO A 49 -37.68 -5.60 -12.14
N ILE A 50 -37.40 -4.33 -11.81
CA ILE A 50 -38.22 -3.18 -12.22
C ILE A 50 -37.56 -2.53 -13.42
N GLY A 51 -38.32 -2.40 -14.51
CA GLY A 51 -37.93 -1.73 -15.73
C GLY A 51 -38.46 -0.30 -15.85
N SER A 52 -37.93 0.35 -16.89
CA SER A 52 -38.58 1.30 -17.80
C SER A 52 -38.63 2.79 -17.48
N ALA A 53 -38.02 3.53 -18.42
CA ALA A 53 -38.54 4.71 -19.14
C ALA A 53 -38.01 6.13 -18.81
N LEU A 54 -37.31 6.67 -19.82
CA LEU A 54 -37.15 8.06 -20.29
C LEU A 54 -38.50 8.82 -20.41
N PRO A 55 -38.60 10.16 -20.63
CA PRO A 55 -37.78 10.96 -21.57
C PRO A 55 -37.55 12.45 -21.25
N GLY A 56 -36.82 13.15 -22.13
CA GLY A 56 -36.91 14.61 -22.25
C GLY A 56 -35.72 15.28 -22.93
N GLN A 57 -35.80 15.44 -24.25
CA GLN A 57 -34.91 16.32 -25.02
C GLN A 57 -35.21 17.81 -24.72
N GLY A 58 -34.18 18.64 -24.85
CA GLY A 58 -34.29 20.09 -24.97
C GLY A 58 -33.07 20.65 -25.70
N GLN A 59 -33.19 20.78 -27.03
CA GLN A 59 -32.27 21.50 -27.88
C GLN A 59 -32.45 23.01 -27.68
N GLY A 60 -31.37 23.79 -27.75
CA GLY A 60 -31.40 25.25 -27.69
C GLY A 60 -30.10 25.84 -28.21
N THR A 61 -30.17 26.34 -29.43
CA THR A 61 -29.13 26.83 -30.33
C THR A 61 -28.68 28.28 -30.07
N ALA A 62 -27.55 28.63 -30.71
CA ALA A 62 -27.15 29.94 -31.25
C ALA A 62 -26.56 30.98 -30.26
N LEU A 63 -25.30 31.41 -30.43
CA LEU A 63 -24.75 32.34 -31.44
C LEU A 63 -25.34 33.75 -31.36
N ALA A 64 -24.54 34.72 -30.88
CA ALA A 64 -24.16 35.93 -31.62
C ALA A 64 -23.48 36.98 -30.70
N LYS A 65 -22.34 37.51 -31.16
CA LYS A 65 -21.89 38.88 -30.87
C LYS A 65 -22.76 39.87 -31.67
N PRO A 66 -22.77 41.16 -31.29
CA PRO A 66 -22.12 42.12 -32.18
C PRO A 66 -21.39 43.28 -31.47
N ASP A 67 -20.86 44.13 -32.34
CA ASP A 67 -19.80 45.14 -32.27
C ASP A 67 -19.98 46.40 -31.40
N ALA A 68 -18.78 46.97 -31.16
CA ALA A 68 -18.35 48.32 -30.87
C ALA A 68 -19.31 49.53 -31.00
N ALA A 69 -19.19 50.46 -30.03
CA ALA A 69 -18.99 51.90 -30.31
C ALA A 69 -18.52 52.70 -29.05
N ARG A 70 -17.30 53.25 -29.15
CA ARG A 70 -16.87 54.64 -28.91
C ARG A 70 -17.47 55.47 -27.75
N GLY A 71 -16.60 55.93 -26.84
CA GLY A 71 -16.83 57.09 -25.97
C GLY A 71 -15.69 57.27 -24.97
N GLY A 72 -14.86 58.30 -25.15
CA GLY A 72 -13.73 58.60 -24.27
C GLY A 72 -14.08 59.54 -23.11
N ALA A 73 -13.30 59.46 -22.03
CA ALA A 73 -12.77 60.56 -21.20
C ALA A 73 -12.52 60.11 -19.75
N GLY A 74 -11.43 60.60 -19.16
CA GLY A 74 -11.34 60.78 -17.71
C GLY A 74 -10.46 59.76 -17.01
N GLY A 75 -9.41 60.25 -16.35
CA GLY A 75 -8.37 59.42 -15.78
C GLY A 75 -8.75 58.73 -14.48
N ALA A 76 -8.12 57.58 -14.28
CA ALA A 76 -7.61 57.12 -12.98
C ALA A 76 -6.69 55.94 -13.29
N VAL A 77 -5.38 56.18 -13.32
CA VAL A 77 -4.38 55.10 -13.28
C VAL A 77 -4.46 54.45 -11.91
N THR A 78 -5.37 53.49 -11.75
CA THR A 78 -5.30 52.51 -10.68
C THR A 78 -4.18 51.55 -11.04
N LYS A 79 -3.11 51.58 -10.26
CA LYS A 79 -2.00 50.63 -10.32
C LYS A 79 -2.55 49.26 -9.93
N THR A 80 -3.06 48.50 -10.89
CA THR A 80 -3.38 47.09 -10.71
C THR A 80 -2.09 46.37 -10.32
N ALA A 81 -1.96 46.04 -9.04
CA ALA A 81 -0.90 45.17 -8.56
C ALA A 81 -0.98 43.85 -9.35
N PRO A 82 0.14 43.30 -9.85
CA PRO A 82 0.10 41.99 -10.46
C PRO A 82 -0.43 40.99 -9.42
N ALA A 83 -1.46 40.24 -9.81
CA ALA A 83 -1.94 39.11 -9.04
C ALA A 83 -0.73 38.22 -8.76
N ALA A 84 -0.37 38.10 -7.47
CA ALA A 84 0.67 37.20 -7.02
C ALA A 84 0.26 35.78 -7.43
N GLN A 85 0.86 35.29 -8.51
CA GLN A 85 1.03 33.86 -8.67
C GLN A 85 1.86 33.42 -7.47
N GLU A 86 1.26 32.69 -6.52
CA GLU A 86 2.01 31.97 -5.50
C GLU A 86 2.94 30.98 -6.22
N SER A 87 4.13 31.44 -6.52
CA SER A 87 5.24 30.60 -6.93
C SER A 87 5.55 29.69 -5.75
N ILE A 88 5.23 28.40 -5.89
CA ILE A 88 5.73 27.39 -4.96
C ILE A 88 7.25 27.43 -5.08
N PRO A 89 8.00 27.71 -3.99
CA PRO A 89 9.45 27.77 -4.09
C PRO A 89 10.00 26.38 -4.44
N ASP A 90 10.68 26.28 -5.58
CA ASP A 90 11.41 25.09 -5.98
C ASP A 90 12.78 25.08 -5.25
N LYS A 91 13.05 23.96 -4.56
CA LYS A 91 14.37 23.47 -4.10
C LYS A 91 15.24 24.37 -3.21
N MET A 92 15.21 24.16 -1.88
CA MET A 92 16.40 23.64 -1.14
C MET A 92 16.23 23.42 0.37
N ASP A 93 15.15 23.85 1.02
CA ASP A 93 15.06 23.77 2.50
C ASP A 93 13.96 22.83 3.03
N GLN A 94 13.63 21.76 2.29
CA GLN A 94 12.75 20.74 2.86
C GLN A 94 13.56 19.82 3.78
N PRO A 95 13.06 19.52 5.00
CA PRO A 95 13.77 18.64 5.93
C PRO A 95 14.03 17.29 5.27
N ALA A 96 15.12 16.61 5.65
CA ALA A 96 15.45 15.29 5.12
C ALA A 96 14.34 14.26 5.44
N ALA A 97 14.13 13.32 4.54
CA ALA A 97 13.25 12.16 4.73
C ALA A 97 13.94 11.01 5.50
N THR A 98 15.27 10.99 5.48
CA THR A 98 16.14 10.02 6.16
C THR A 98 15.75 9.69 7.60
N PRO A 99 15.37 10.65 8.48
CA PRO A 99 15.00 10.32 9.87
C PRO A 99 13.84 9.34 10.00
N VAL A 100 12.86 9.38 9.08
CA VAL A 100 11.74 8.43 9.05
C VAL A 100 12.24 7.01 8.79
N ILE A 101 13.12 6.86 7.80
CA ILE A 101 13.70 5.56 7.44
C ILE A 101 14.63 5.04 8.54
N LYS A 102 15.43 5.91 9.17
CA LYS A 102 16.27 5.52 10.32
C LYS A 102 15.43 4.97 11.47
N SER A 103 14.34 5.64 11.81
CA SER A 103 13.45 5.22 12.91
C SER A 103 12.79 3.85 12.60
N LEU A 104 12.33 3.66 11.36
CA LEU A 104 11.78 2.38 10.92
C LEU A 104 12.84 1.27 10.99
N ASN A 105 14.03 1.49 10.42
CA ASN A 105 15.12 0.51 10.41
C ASN A 105 15.58 0.11 11.81
N GLN A 106 15.61 1.05 12.76
CA GLN A 106 15.93 0.78 14.16
C GLN A 106 14.90 -0.14 14.81
N ALA A 107 13.61 0.13 14.61
CA ALA A 107 12.54 -0.71 15.15
C ALA A 107 12.55 -2.12 14.54
N LEU A 108 12.83 -2.24 13.23
CA LEU A 108 12.98 -3.54 12.56
C LEU A 108 14.16 -4.33 13.14
N LEU A 109 15.32 -3.70 13.35
CA LEU A 109 16.46 -4.37 13.98
C LEU A 109 16.19 -4.75 15.45
N GLU A 110 15.44 -3.94 16.19
CA GLU A 110 15.02 -4.30 17.54
C GLU A 110 14.09 -5.51 17.53
N ALA A 111 13.11 -5.53 16.61
CA ALA A 111 12.20 -6.67 16.44
C ALA A 111 12.96 -7.97 16.14
N MET A 112 13.96 -7.92 15.26
CA MET A 112 14.85 -9.05 14.94
C MET A 112 15.65 -9.51 16.16
N ARG A 113 16.34 -8.59 16.84
CA ARG A 113 17.20 -8.90 17.99
C ARG A 113 16.44 -9.52 19.16
N ARG A 114 15.19 -9.11 19.34
CA ARG A 114 14.31 -9.59 20.40
C ARG A 114 13.30 -10.62 19.89
N ALA A 115 13.49 -11.17 18.70
CA ALA A 115 12.46 -11.95 18.04
C ALA A 115 12.03 -13.19 18.85
N LYS A 116 12.99 -13.89 19.45
CA LYS A 116 12.75 -15.06 20.32
C LYS A 116 12.01 -14.70 21.61
N GLU A 117 12.32 -13.55 22.21
CA GLU A 117 11.67 -13.05 23.43
C GLU A 117 10.23 -12.61 23.15
N LEU A 118 10.04 -11.86 22.07
CA LEU A 118 8.78 -11.19 21.76
C LEU A 118 7.77 -12.13 21.09
N GLY A 119 8.24 -13.14 20.36
CA GLY A 119 7.41 -13.89 19.42
C GLY A 119 6.77 -12.96 18.37
N TYR A 120 5.87 -13.51 17.56
CA TYR A 120 5.16 -12.72 16.55
C TYR A 120 4.35 -11.57 17.17
N ALA A 121 3.53 -11.87 18.18
CA ALA A 121 2.63 -10.90 18.79
C ALA A 121 3.38 -9.74 19.46
N GLY A 122 4.53 -10.00 20.11
CA GLY A 122 5.36 -8.95 20.69
C GLY A 122 6.04 -8.08 19.63
N ARG A 123 6.54 -8.67 18.54
CA ARG A 123 7.09 -7.90 17.42
C ARG A 123 6.04 -7.05 16.73
N TYR A 124 4.83 -7.58 16.54
CA TYR A 124 3.70 -6.81 16.01
C TYR A 124 3.44 -5.55 16.87
N ARG A 125 3.31 -5.72 18.20
CA ARG A 125 3.08 -4.60 19.13
C ARG A 125 4.23 -3.59 19.13
N LEU A 126 5.48 -4.05 19.03
CA LEU A 126 6.66 -3.19 18.95
C LEU A 126 6.65 -2.34 17.67
N LEU A 127 6.30 -2.95 16.53
CA LEU A 127 6.38 -2.31 15.22
C LEU A 127 5.16 -1.42 14.90
N GLU A 128 3.99 -1.72 15.45
CA GLU A 128 2.74 -1.00 15.19
C GLU A 128 2.87 0.53 15.25
N PRO A 129 3.32 1.15 16.36
CA PRO A 129 3.39 2.62 16.44
C PRO A 129 4.38 3.22 15.43
N VAL A 130 5.50 2.53 15.16
CA VAL A 130 6.54 3.00 14.24
C VAL A 130 6.05 2.93 12.79
N VAL A 131 5.43 1.82 12.40
CA VAL A 131 4.89 1.62 11.05
C VAL A 131 3.73 2.58 10.79
N ARG A 132 2.80 2.74 11.74
CA ARG A 132 1.71 3.74 11.63
C ARG A 132 2.25 5.16 11.46
N GLN A 133 3.33 5.51 12.15
CA GLN A 133 3.95 6.82 12.04
C GLN A 133 4.78 6.99 10.76
N ALA A 134 5.42 5.93 10.25
CA ALA A 134 6.27 6.03 9.07
C ALA A 134 5.48 6.07 7.76
N TYR A 135 4.32 5.41 7.69
CA TYR A 135 3.56 5.21 6.46
C TYR A 135 2.36 6.14 6.32
N ASP A 136 1.97 6.40 5.08
CA ASP A 136 0.72 7.06 4.74
C ASP A 136 -0.32 6.06 4.23
N PHE A 137 -0.90 5.28 5.15
CA PHE A 137 -1.84 4.24 4.77
C PHE A 137 -3.10 4.77 4.07
N HIS A 138 -3.47 6.03 4.29
CA HIS A 138 -4.56 6.66 3.55
C HIS A 138 -4.19 6.84 2.07
N ALA A 139 -3.01 7.41 1.75
CA ALA A 139 -2.54 7.57 0.38
C ALA A 139 -2.30 6.22 -0.31
N ILE A 140 -1.69 5.28 0.40
CA ILE A 140 -1.47 3.90 -0.07
C ILE A 140 -2.80 3.26 -0.43
N SER A 141 -3.78 3.29 0.49
CA SER A 141 -5.10 2.69 0.30
C SER A 141 -5.83 3.26 -0.92
N ARG A 142 -5.80 4.59 -1.06
CA ARG A 142 -6.37 5.26 -2.23
C ARG A 142 -5.69 4.84 -3.54
N TYR A 143 -4.37 4.63 -3.52
CA TYR A 143 -3.64 4.23 -4.72
C TYR A 143 -3.92 2.77 -5.11
N VAL A 144 -3.86 1.84 -4.16
CA VAL A 144 -4.05 0.41 -4.44
C VAL A 144 -5.47 0.09 -4.89
N LEU A 145 -6.47 0.84 -4.41
CA LEU A 145 -7.86 0.70 -4.86
C LEU A 145 -8.19 1.49 -6.13
N GLY A 146 -7.37 2.47 -6.52
CA GLY A 146 -7.55 3.21 -7.76
C GLY A 146 -8.97 3.80 -7.93
N PRO A 147 -9.66 3.57 -9.07
CA PRO A 147 -11.02 4.06 -9.29
C PRO A 147 -12.05 3.57 -8.26
N TYR A 148 -11.89 2.35 -7.73
CA TYR A 148 -12.81 1.76 -6.75
C TYR A 148 -12.90 2.58 -5.47
N TRP A 149 -11.82 3.28 -5.09
CA TRP A 149 -11.80 4.18 -3.93
C TRP A 149 -12.95 5.20 -3.93
N LYS A 150 -13.33 5.71 -5.10
CA LYS A 150 -14.40 6.73 -5.20
C LYS A 150 -15.79 6.17 -4.92
N ARG A 151 -15.98 4.85 -5.04
CA ARG A 151 -17.26 4.16 -4.84
C ARG A 151 -17.52 3.79 -3.37
N LEU A 152 -16.48 3.78 -2.54
CA LEU A 152 -16.58 3.38 -1.14
C LEU A 152 -17.18 4.49 -0.27
N THR A 153 -18.01 4.09 0.70
CA THR A 153 -18.48 4.98 1.78
C THR A 153 -17.31 5.41 2.68
N PRO A 154 -17.46 6.47 3.49
CA PRO A 154 -16.45 6.85 4.48
C PRO A 154 -16.06 5.71 5.43
N GLU A 155 -17.04 4.89 5.85
CA GLU A 155 -16.85 3.76 6.77
C GLU A 155 -16.05 2.65 6.09
N GLN A 156 -16.38 2.31 4.84
CA GLN A 156 -15.62 1.34 4.04
C GLN A 156 -14.17 1.79 3.81
N LYS A 157 -13.95 3.10 3.55
CA LYS A 157 -12.61 3.66 3.42
C LYS A 157 -11.82 3.52 4.72
N ALA A 158 -12.42 3.86 5.86
CA ALA A 158 -11.78 3.75 7.17
C ALA A 158 -11.44 2.29 7.49
N LEU A 159 -12.38 1.37 7.25
CA LEU A 159 -12.19 -0.07 7.46
C LEU A 159 -11.04 -0.61 6.61
N PHE A 160 -11.01 -0.28 5.31
CA PHE A 160 -9.94 -0.72 4.42
C PHE A 160 -8.57 -0.14 4.82
N ILE A 161 -8.51 1.15 5.18
CA ILE A 161 -7.26 1.76 5.67
C ILE A 161 -6.74 0.99 6.90
N GLU A 162 -7.61 0.64 7.84
CA GLU A 162 -7.20 -0.09 9.04
C GLU A 162 -6.74 -1.52 8.70
N LYS A 163 -7.45 -2.25 7.83
CA LYS A 163 -7.00 -3.58 7.36
C LYS A 163 -5.66 -3.51 6.63
N MET A 164 -5.47 -2.51 5.77
CA MET A 164 -4.19 -2.29 5.08
C MET A 164 -3.05 -1.94 6.06
N THR A 165 -3.36 -1.18 7.11
CA THR A 165 -2.39 -0.83 8.15
C THR A 165 -1.97 -2.08 8.92
N ARG A 166 -2.94 -2.87 9.41
CA ARG A 166 -2.69 -4.15 10.09
C ARG A 166 -1.92 -5.11 9.21
N TYR A 167 -2.28 -5.24 7.93
CA TYR A 167 -1.57 -6.08 6.97
C TYR A 167 -0.11 -5.64 6.80
N GLY A 168 0.16 -4.33 6.71
CA GLY A 168 1.53 -3.80 6.65
C GLY A 168 2.35 -4.14 7.89
N ILE A 169 1.79 -3.93 9.10
CA ILE A 169 2.47 -4.24 10.37
C ILE A 169 2.71 -5.75 10.49
N ALA A 170 1.70 -6.57 10.19
CA ALA A 170 1.76 -8.02 10.22
C ALA A 170 2.86 -8.56 9.30
N THR A 171 2.98 -7.99 8.11
CA THR A 171 4.05 -8.33 7.15
C THR A 171 5.42 -8.05 7.75
N TYR A 172 5.64 -6.87 8.35
CA TYR A 172 6.94 -6.57 8.98
C TYR A 172 7.24 -7.49 10.17
N ALA A 173 6.25 -7.76 11.04
CA ALA A 173 6.42 -8.63 12.20
C ALA A 173 6.75 -10.10 11.84
N ALA A 174 6.20 -10.57 10.71
CA ALA A 174 6.48 -11.91 10.18
C ALA A 174 7.87 -12.03 9.55
N GLN A 175 8.33 -10.98 8.85
CA GLN A 175 9.55 -11.06 8.04
C GLN A 175 10.83 -10.63 8.76
N PHE A 176 10.70 -9.83 9.82
CA PHE A 176 11.82 -9.39 10.64
C PHE A 176 11.84 -10.19 11.96
N ASP A 177 11.98 -11.50 11.82
CA ASP A 177 11.72 -12.52 12.86
C ASP A 177 12.98 -13.25 13.38
N ASP A 178 14.17 -12.87 12.93
CA ASP A 178 15.44 -13.44 13.37
C ASP A 178 16.59 -12.44 13.20
N TYR A 179 17.69 -12.62 13.95
CA TYR A 179 18.88 -11.76 13.88
C TYR A 179 20.17 -12.57 13.76
N GLY A 180 20.77 -12.54 12.57
CA GLY A 180 22.08 -13.13 12.25
C GLY A 180 23.24 -12.13 12.22
N GLY A 181 23.00 -10.84 12.53
CA GLY A 181 24.00 -9.77 12.44
C GLY A 181 23.71 -8.74 11.34
N GLU A 182 22.46 -8.67 10.91
CA GLU A 182 21.99 -7.77 9.87
C GLU A 182 22.18 -6.29 10.25
N ARG A 183 22.39 -5.45 9.25
CA ARG A 183 22.53 -4.00 9.43
C ARG A 183 21.90 -3.24 8.27
N PHE A 184 21.15 -2.19 8.60
CA PHE A 184 20.66 -1.25 7.59
C PHE A 184 21.68 -0.16 7.32
N GLU A 185 21.85 0.18 6.05
CA GLU A 185 22.67 1.28 5.57
C GLU A 185 21.85 2.13 4.59
N ILE A 186 21.75 3.43 4.83
CA ILE A 186 21.12 4.38 3.91
C ILE A 186 22.19 4.85 2.94
N LEU A 187 21.98 4.57 1.65
CA LEU A 187 22.96 4.83 0.59
C LEU A 187 22.79 6.22 -0.01
N GLU A 188 21.55 6.65 -0.21
CA GLU A 188 21.24 7.89 -0.93
C GLU A 188 19.87 8.40 -0.51
N GLU A 189 19.71 9.72 -0.36
CA GLU A 189 18.43 10.40 -0.38
C GLU A 189 18.43 11.42 -1.52
N LYS A 190 17.38 11.41 -2.36
CA LYS A 190 17.24 12.40 -3.42
C LYS A 190 15.79 12.76 -3.74
N PRO A 191 15.54 13.94 -4.34
CA PRO A 191 14.25 14.27 -4.90
C PRO A 191 13.79 13.23 -5.95
N PHE A 192 12.49 12.98 -5.99
CA PHE A 192 11.87 12.09 -6.97
C PHE A 192 10.57 12.72 -7.47
N ARG A 193 10.48 12.99 -8.77
CA ARG A 193 9.25 13.44 -9.47
C ARG A 193 8.41 14.45 -8.66
N GLY A 194 8.78 15.72 -8.70
CA GLY A 194 8.03 16.77 -8.03
C GLY A 194 8.14 16.68 -6.51
N ARG A 195 7.04 16.35 -5.82
CA ARG A 195 6.93 16.42 -4.35
C ARG A 195 7.31 15.15 -3.59
N PHE A 196 7.89 14.15 -4.27
CA PHE A 196 8.35 12.94 -3.61
C PHE A 196 9.86 12.97 -3.37
N ARG A 197 10.30 12.13 -2.43
CA ARG A 197 11.70 11.80 -2.22
C ARG A 197 11.88 10.30 -2.30
N VAL A 198 13.06 9.87 -2.72
CA VAL A 198 13.47 8.47 -2.61
C VAL A 198 14.63 8.36 -1.63
N VAL A 199 14.55 7.36 -0.76
CA VAL A 199 15.65 6.98 0.13
C VAL A 199 16.03 5.55 -0.24
N LYS A 200 17.25 5.39 -0.76
CA LYS A 200 17.84 4.08 -1.05
C LYS A 200 18.45 3.53 0.22
N THR A 201 18.14 2.29 0.53
CA THR A 201 18.60 1.61 1.73
C THR A 201 19.00 0.19 1.36
N VAL A 202 20.06 -0.32 1.96
CA VAL A 202 20.44 -1.72 1.86
C VAL A 202 20.40 -2.35 3.24
N LEU A 203 19.82 -3.54 3.33
CA LEU A 203 19.97 -4.43 4.48
C LEU A 203 21.11 -5.39 4.15
N ARG A 204 22.22 -5.25 4.87
CA ARG A 204 23.35 -6.16 4.75
C ARG A 204 23.05 -7.41 5.56
N VAL A 205 23.14 -8.58 4.94
CA VAL A 205 22.85 -9.87 5.56
C VAL A 205 24.15 -10.69 5.64
N PRO A 206 24.63 -11.08 6.84
CA PRO A 206 25.86 -11.84 6.94
C PRO A 206 25.77 -13.18 6.20
N ASN A 207 26.79 -13.46 5.38
CA ASN A 207 26.91 -14.69 4.57
C ASN A 207 25.76 -14.94 3.59
N ASP A 208 24.99 -13.91 3.25
CA ASP A 208 23.88 -13.99 2.29
C ASP A 208 23.89 -12.75 1.36
N GLU A 209 22.94 -12.69 0.43
CA GLU A 209 22.79 -11.56 -0.49
C GLU A 209 22.22 -10.33 0.22
N ASP A 210 22.82 -9.17 -0.07
CA ASP A 210 22.34 -7.88 0.41
C ASP A 210 21.02 -7.48 -0.24
N VAL A 211 20.10 -6.96 0.56
CA VAL A 211 18.73 -6.69 0.14
C VAL A 211 18.55 -5.19 -0.06
N GLN A 212 18.23 -4.76 -1.28
CA GLN A 212 18.08 -3.34 -1.60
C GLN A 212 16.62 -2.89 -1.57
N PHE A 213 16.37 -1.79 -0.88
CA PHE A 213 15.09 -1.12 -0.78
C PHE A 213 15.17 0.30 -1.34
N VAL A 214 14.15 0.70 -2.09
CA VAL A 214 13.91 2.10 -2.43
C VAL A 214 12.60 2.54 -1.83
N PHE A 215 12.66 3.33 -0.76
CA PHE A 215 11.49 3.94 -0.16
C PHE A 215 11.10 5.19 -0.94
N VAL A 216 9.85 5.28 -1.39
CA VAL A 216 9.28 6.51 -1.94
C VAL A 216 8.46 7.19 -0.85
N LEU A 217 8.80 8.43 -0.54
CA LEU A 217 8.14 9.22 0.49
C LEU A 217 7.46 10.44 -0.12
N ARG A 218 6.31 10.80 0.45
CA ARG A 218 5.62 12.07 0.18
C ARG A 218 5.69 12.98 1.40
N ARG A 219 5.70 14.29 1.17
CA ARG A 219 5.52 15.26 2.25
C ARG A 219 4.04 15.40 2.59
N THR A 220 3.74 15.39 3.88
CA THR A 220 2.43 15.67 4.47
C THR A 220 2.57 16.83 5.47
N LYS A 221 1.43 17.30 6.01
CA LYS A 221 1.45 18.26 7.13
C LYS A 221 2.19 17.71 8.37
N ASP A 222 2.15 16.40 8.57
CA ASP A 222 2.67 15.72 9.76
C ASP A 222 4.12 15.23 9.59
N GLY A 223 4.73 15.41 8.41
CA GLY A 223 6.05 14.85 8.14
C GLY A 223 6.23 14.26 6.75
N TRP A 224 7.41 13.70 6.50
CA TRP A 224 7.59 12.74 5.43
C TRP A 224 6.91 11.43 5.79
N LYS A 225 6.24 10.80 4.83
CA LYS A 225 5.57 9.51 5.01
C LYS A 225 5.84 8.61 3.82
N ILE A 226 6.11 7.34 4.07
CA ILE A 226 6.34 6.32 3.05
C ILE A 226 5.00 6.02 2.35
N ILE A 227 5.04 5.94 1.02
CA ILE A 227 3.90 5.58 0.18
C ILE A 227 4.15 4.39 -0.74
N ASP A 228 5.41 4.00 -0.93
CA ASP A 228 5.80 2.85 -1.75
C ASP A 228 7.16 2.36 -1.28
N VAL A 229 7.36 1.05 -1.35
CA VAL A 229 8.65 0.40 -1.15
C VAL A 229 8.93 -0.39 -2.40
N ARG A 230 10.13 -0.23 -2.95
CA ARG A 230 10.56 -1.01 -4.11
C ARG A 230 11.66 -1.96 -3.74
N TYR A 231 11.50 -3.19 -4.19
CA TYR A 231 12.44 -4.28 -4.03
C TYR A 231 12.75 -4.83 -5.43
N ASP A 232 14.04 -4.98 -5.77
CA ASP A 232 14.51 -5.39 -7.11
C ASP A 232 13.85 -4.63 -8.27
N GLY A 233 13.62 -3.33 -8.06
CA GLY A 233 12.97 -2.44 -9.03
C GLY A 233 11.45 -2.56 -9.11
N ILE A 234 10.85 -3.55 -8.45
CA ILE A 234 9.40 -3.78 -8.43
C ILE A 234 8.76 -2.98 -7.29
N SER A 235 7.70 -2.24 -7.61
CA SER A 235 6.92 -1.47 -6.64
C SER A 235 5.90 -2.36 -5.95
N ASP A 236 6.01 -2.43 -4.62
CA ASP A 236 5.03 -3.09 -3.76
C ASP A 236 3.62 -2.51 -3.96
N LEU A 237 3.56 -1.18 -4.06
CA LEU A 237 2.30 -0.47 -4.28
C LEU A 237 1.64 -0.83 -5.62
N ALA A 238 2.44 -0.95 -6.69
CA ALA A 238 1.94 -1.33 -8.01
C ALA A 238 1.50 -2.81 -8.07
N LEU A 239 2.26 -3.70 -7.43
CA LEU A 239 1.93 -5.13 -7.34
C LEU A 239 0.59 -5.34 -6.63
N LYS A 240 0.43 -4.74 -5.44
CA LYS A 240 -0.82 -4.78 -4.67
C LYS A 240 -2.00 -4.23 -5.46
N ARG A 241 -1.81 -3.12 -6.20
CA ARG A 241 -2.87 -2.57 -7.05
C ARG A 241 -3.36 -3.58 -8.08
N GLY A 242 -2.45 -4.30 -8.73
CA GLY A 242 -2.80 -5.36 -9.68
C GLY A 242 -3.62 -6.46 -9.02
N GLN A 243 -3.11 -7.01 -7.91
CA GLN A 243 -3.77 -8.08 -7.14
C GLN A 243 -5.16 -7.66 -6.63
N PHE A 244 -5.28 -6.44 -6.10
CA PHE A 244 -6.54 -6.00 -5.51
C PHE A 244 -7.56 -5.68 -6.58
N THR A 245 -7.13 -5.13 -7.72
CA THR A 245 -8.01 -4.91 -8.87
C THR A 245 -8.63 -6.22 -9.33
N GLU A 246 -7.83 -7.28 -9.42
CA GLU A 246 -8.33 -8.61 -9.80
C GLU A 246 -9.39 -9.14 -8.82
N ILE A 247 -9.15 -9.06 -7.51
CA ILE A 247 -10.13 -9.49 -6.49
C ILE A 247 -11.38 -8.60 -6.52
N LEU A 248 -11.23 -7.29 -6.67
CA LEU A 248 -12.36 -6.36 -6.72
C LEU A 248 -13.24 -6.59 -7.96
N GLU A 249 -12.65 -6.97 -9.09
CA GLU A 249 -13.37 -7.26 -10.33
C GLU A 249 -14.11 -8.59 -10.26
N LYS A 250 -13.52 -9.60 -9.63
CA LYS A 250 -14.09 -10.96 -9.55
C LYS A 250 -15.06 -11.13 -8.39
N ASP A 251 -14.65 -10.71 -7.20
CA ASP A 251 -15.26 -11.11 -5.92
C ASP A 251 -15.75 -9.92 -5.08
N GLY A 252 -15.34 -8.69 -5.44
CA GLY A 252 -15.81 -7.46 -4.82
C GLY A 252 -15.05 -7.06 -3.54
N PHE A 253 -15.56 -6.01 -2.89
CA PHE A 253 -14.85 -5.33 -1.79
C PHE A 253 -14.79 -6.18 -0.50
N GLU A 254 -15.87 -6.87 -0.15
CA GLU A 254 -15.89 -7.73 1.04
C GLU A 254 -14.91 -8.91 0.92
N ALA A 255 -14.77 -9.48 -0.29
CA ALA A 255 -13.78 -10.52 -0.55
C ALA A 255 -12.34 -10.00 -0.39
N LEU A 256 -12.07 -8.77 -0.84
CA LEU A 256 -10.76 -8.14 -0.60
C LEU A 256 -10.47 -7.94 0.89
N LEU A 257 -11.46 -7.51 1.68
CA LEU A 257 -11.30 -7.37 3.13
C LEU A 257 -11.06 -8.73 3.81
N ALA A 258 -11.82 -9.76 3.41
CA ALA A 258 -11.64 -11.12 3.91
C ALA A 258 -10.23 -11.64 3.58
N LYS A 259 -9.75 -11.41 2.35
CA LYS A 259 -8.41 -11.83 1.94
C LYS A 259 -7.30 -11.13 2.72
N LEU A 260 -7.46 -9.84 3.01
CA LEU A 260 -6.54 -9.12 3.88
C LEU A 260 -6.51 -9.71 5.29
N GLU A 261 -7.66 -10.06 5.87
CA GLU A 261 -7.72 -10.66 7.20
C GLU A 261 -7.10 -12.07 7.23
N GLU A 262 -7.38 -12.88 6.21
CA GLU A 262 -6.76 -14.20 6.01
C GLU A 262 -5.24 -14.06 6.00
N LYS A 263 -4.68 -13.17 5.17
CA LYS A 263 -3.23 -12.96 5.13
C LYS A 263 -2.64 -12.49 6.46
N ILE A 264 -3.36 -11.67 7.23
CA ILE A 264 -2.92 -11.25 8.57
C ILE A 264 -2.86 -12.46 9.52
N ALA A 265 -3.85 -13.34 9.46
CA ALA A 265 -3.90 -14.55 10.29
C ALA A 265 -2.83 -15.59 9.89
N ASP A 266 -2.59 -15.76 8.58
CA ASP A 266 -1.53 -16.63 8.06
C ASP A 266 -0.18 -16.25 8.65
N TYR A 267 0.17 -14.96 8.63
CA TYR A 267 1.45 -14.49 9.17
C TYR A 267 1.63 -14.81 10.65
N ALA A 268 0.57 -14.72 11.45
CA ALA A 268 0.62 -15.08 12.85
C ALA A 268 0.89 -16.59 13.02
N THR A 269 0.12 -17.42 12.30
CA THR A 269 0.18 -18.88 12.37
C THR A 269 1.53 -19.43 11.89
N GLU A 270 2.00 -18.96 10.72
CA GLU A 270 3.29 -19.37 10.15
C GLU A 270 4.47 -18.96 11.04
N SER A 271 4.40 -17.78 11.68
CA SER A 271 5.45 -17.30 12.58
C SER A 271 5.52 -18.11 13.88
N GLU A 272 4.38 -18.57 14.39
CA GLU A 272 4.30 -19.44 15.57
C GLU A 272 4.86 -20.84 15.27
N ALA A 273 4.56 -21.38 14.08
CA ALA A 273 5.10 -22.66 13.62
C ALA A 273 6.63 -22.67 13.51
N LYS A 274 7.26 -21.55 13.11
CA LYS A 274 8.74 -21.42 13.05
C LYS A 274 9.43 -21.41 14.42
N THR A 275 8.70 -21.04 15.47
CA THR A 275 9.26 -20.84 16.82
C THR A 275 9.13 -22.11 17.69
N SER A 276 8.32 -23.07 17.25
CA SER A 276 8.08 -24.36 17.92
C SER A 276 9.10 -25.41 17.48
#